data_AF-H2Y1X7-F1
#
_entry.id   AF-H2Y1X7-F1
#
_cell.length_a   1.000
_cell.length_b   1.000
_cell.length_c   1.000
_cell.angle_alpha   90.00
_cell.angle_beta   90.00
_cell.angle_gamma   90.00
#
_symmetry.space_group_name_H-M   'P 1'
#
loop_
_entity.id
_entity.type
_entity.pdbx_description
1 polymer ?
#
loop_
_entity_poly.entity_id
_entity_poly.type
_entity_poly.pdbx_seq_one_letter_code
_entity_poly.pdbx_strand_id
1 'polypeptide(L)'
;MDKGMTEIMLYACGKIAQADGQRQFLLKTLMAIIKSGFCNKVFVLISGHSTASCPPDPEKVARQVSCCLHLMSLCLDLIPRDSATKVSMLTVGVKNLVDTLAIGDFKDIKDRLEEVIRRKDEVVSNFTEDRKEGRYSPNDDRLPPDNFRSISVFPTPEDIRMTSKPFLRKNRVGSPYDSVDDYLDVQFRLL
;
A
#
# COMPACT_ATOMS: atom_id res chain seq x y z
N MET A 1 -21.71 15.44 1.71
CA MET A 1 -21.75 14.59 0.50
C MET A 1 -22.82 13.56 0.76
N ASP A 2 -23.86 13.57 -0.06
CA ASP A 2 -25.00 12.66 0.10
C ASP A 2 -24.59 11.19 -0.14
N LYS A 3 -25.35 10.23 0.41
CA LYS A 3 -25.07 8.79 0.28
C LYS A 3 -25.03 8.39 -1.20
N GLY A 4 -25.99 8.85 -2.00
CA GLY A 4 -26.05 8.55 -3.43
C GLY A 4 -24.84 9.06 -4.21
N MET A 5 -24.33 10.24 -3.85
CA MET A 5 -23.13 10.80 -4.48
C MET A 5 -21.87 9.97 -4.18
N THR A 6 -21.75 9.41 -2.97
CA THR A 6 -20.62 8.55 -2.60
C THR A 6 -20.62 7.24 -3.38
N GLU A 7 -21.81 6.66 -3.63
CA GLU A 7 -21.96 5.44 -4.43
C GLU A 7 -21.50 5.65 -5.87
N ILE A 8 -21.93 6.75 -6.50
CA ILE A 8 -21.55 7.09 -7.87
C ILE A 8 -20.03 7.32 -7.97
N MET A 9 -19.46 8.04 -7.01
CA MET A 9 -18.02 8.27 -6.99
C MET A 9 -17.22 6.98 -6.79
N LEU A 10 -17.68 6.04 -5.94
CA LEU A 10 -17.04 4.74 -5.78
C LEU A 10 -17.05 3.93 -7.08
N TYR A 11 -18.18 3.91 -7.78
CA TYR A 11 -18.29 3.26 -9.08
C TYR A 11 -17.37 3.91 -10.12
N ALA A 12 -17.37 5.25 -10.20
CA ALA A 12 -16.50 5.99 -11.11
C ALA A 12 -15.01 5.73 -10.83
N CYS A 13 -14.59 5.74 -9.56
CA CYS A 13 -13.22 5.40 -9.18
C CYS A 13 -12.85 3.96 -9.56
N GLY A 14 -13.76 3.01 -9.36
CA GLY A 14 -13.59 1.63 -9.78
C GLY A 14 -13.46 1.47 -11.30
N LYS A 15 -14.08 2.36 -12.09
CA LYS A 15 -13.95 2.40 -13.55
C LYS A 15 -12.72 3.15 -14.04
N ILE A 16 -12.30 4.22 -13.36
CA ILE A 16 -11.03 4.91 -13.64
C ILE A 16 -9.85 3.96 -13.46
N ALA A 17 -9.92 3.08 -12.46
CA ALA A 17 -8.94 2.01 -12.26
C ALA A 17 -8.81 1.04 -13.45
N GLN A 18 -9.85 0.92 -14.29
CA GLN A 18 -9.89 0.05 -15.47
C GLN A 18 -9.62 0.80 -16.78
N ALA A 19 -9.49 2.13 -16.74
CA ALA A 19 -9.31 2.94 -17.93
C ALA A 19 -7.84 2.89 -18.39
N ASP A 20 -7.63 2.67 -19.69
CA ASP A 20 -6.31 2.76 -20.29
C ASP A 20 -5.91 4.24 -20.42
N GLY A 21 -4.88 4.63 -19.69
CA GLY A 21 -4.49 6.03 -19.56
C GLY A 21 -3.09 6.19 -18.98
N GLN A 22 -2.59 7.42 -19.00
CA GLN A 22 -1.24 7.70 -18.50
C GLN A 22 -1.12 7.34 -17.02
N ARG A 23 -0.18 6.45 -16.70
CA ARG A 23 0.11 6.00 -15.33
C ARG A 23 0.27 7.16 -14.33
N GLN A 24 0.89 8.26 -14.76
CA GLN A 24 1.06 9.44 -13.91
C GLN A 24 -0.26 10.08 -13.47
N PHE A 25 -1.25 10.14 -14.37
CA PHE A 25 -2.56 10.68 -14.04
C PHE A 25 -3.31 9.78 -13.07
N LEU A 26 -3.22 8.45 -13.27
CA LEU A 26 -3.77 7.47 -12.35
C LEU A 26 -3.17 7.60 -10.95
N LEU A 27 -1.83 7.67 -10.85
CA LEU A 27 -1.13 7.87 -9.57
C LEU A 27 -1.56 9.17 -8.86
N LYS A 28 -1.63 10.29 -9.59
CA LYS A 28 -2.11 11.57 -9.04
C LYS A 28 -3.54 11.47 -8.53
N THR A 29 -4.41 10.81 -9.29
CA THR A 29 -5.82 10.61 -8.93
C THR A 29 -5.96 9.75 -7.68
N LEU A 30 -5.27 8.61 -7.61
CA LEU A 30 -5.27 7.73 -6.44
C LEU A 30 -4.72 8.43 -5.20
N MET A 31 -3.63 9.19 -5.34
CA MET A 31 -3.09 10.01 -4.25
C MET A 31 -4.09 11.06 -3.76
N ALA A 32 -4.79 11.73 -4.67
CA ALA A 32 -5.84 12.68 -4.31
C ALA A 32 -7.01 11.99 -3.58
N ILE A 33 -7.43 10.80 -4.04
CA ILE A 33 -8.48 9.99 -3.40
C ILE A 33 -8.07 9.61 -1.97
N ILE A 34 -6.86 9.06 -1.78
CA ILE A 34 -6.35 8.62 -0.47
C ILE A 34 -6.18 9.79 0.51
N LYS A 35 -5.68 10.94 0.04
CA LYS A 35 -5.51 12.14 0.87
C LYS A 35 -6.82 12.84 1.20
N SER A 36 -7.85 12.62 0.39
CA SER A 36 -9.18 13.16 0.66
C SER A 36 -9.90 12.39 1.80
N GLY A 37 -11.03 12.92 2.25
CA GLY A 37 -11.94 12.21 3.16
C GLY A 37 -12.74 11.07 2.52
N PHE A 38 -12.46 10.70 1.25
CA PHE A 38 -13.27 9.75 0.49
C PHE A 38 -13.29 8.35 1.10
N CYS A 39 -12.14 7.79 1.48
CA CYS A 39 -12.09 6.46 2.11
C CYS A 39 -12.94 6.37 3.38
N ASN A 40 -12.96 7.43 4.19
CA ASN A 40 -13.80 7.49 5.39
C ASN A 40 -15.29 7.45 5.03
N LYS A 41 -15.70 8.16 3.96
CA LYS A 41 -17.09 8.14 3.48
C LYS A 41 -17.48 6.77 2.93
N VAL A 42 -16.59 6.11 2.19
CA VAL A 42 -16.79 4.74 1.69
C VAL A 42 -16.92 3.77 2.87
N PHE A 43 -16.09 3.90 3.90
CA PHE A 43 -16.21 3.09 5.12
C PHE A 43 -17.56 3.27 5.81
N VAL A 44 -18.04 4.51 5.97
CA VAL A 44 -19.35 4.80 6.56
C VAL A 44 -20.47 4.23 5.71
N LEU A 45 -20.36 4.33 4.38
CA LEU A 45 -21.34 3.75 3.46
C LEU A 45 -21.44 2.24 3.63
N ILE A 46 -20.29 1.54 3.59
CA ILE A 46 -20.18 0.08 3.76
C ILE A 46 -20.73 -0.35 5.12
N SER A 47 -20.31 0.31 6.19
CA SER A 47 -20.77 -0.01 7.55
C SER A 47 -22.26 0.24 7.74
N GLY A 48 -22.81 1.26 7.06
CA GLY A 48 -24.23 1.59 7.10
C GLY A 48 -25.13 0.53 6.44
N HIS A 49 -24.59 -0.35 5.58
CA HIS A 49 -25.35 -1.48 5.05
C HIS A 49 -25.55 -2.60 6.09
N SER A 50 -24.62 -2.74 7.05
CA SER A 50 -24.74 -3.71 8.15
C SER A 50 -25.76 -3.27 9.22
N THR A 51 -26.04 -1.97 9.33
CA THR A 51 -26.92 -1.40 10.38
C THR A 51 -28.27 -0.93 9.84
N ALA A 52 -28.58 -1.15 8.56
CA ALA A 52 -29.81 -0.68 7.96
C ALA A 52 -31.01 -1.51 8.43
N SER A 53 -32.10 -0.83 8.81
CA SER A 53 -33.36 -1.46 9.23
C SER A 53 -34.10 -2.18 8.07
N CYS A 54 -33.71 -1.90 6.82
CA CYS A 54 -34.23 -2.53 5.62
C CYS A 54 -33.09 -3.30 4.92
N PRO A 55 -33.30 -4.58 4.54
CA PRO A 55 -32.28 -5.37 3.86
C PRO A 55 -31.89 -4.68 2.55
N PRO A 56 -30.61 -4.30 2.39
CA PRO A 56 -30.15 -3.66 1.16
C PRO A 56 -30.18 -4.68 0.01
N ASP A 57 -30.36 -4.18 -1.21
CA ASP A 57 -30.27 -5.00 -2.43
C ASP A 57 -28.88 -5.70 -2.49
N PRO A 58 -28.84 -7.04 -2.41
CA PRO A 58 -27.59 -7.78 -2.32
C PRO A 58 -26.71 -7.60 -3.56
N GLU A 59 -27.30 -7.42 -4.75
CA GLU A 59 -26.52 -7.18 -5.98
C GLU A 59 -25.83 -5.82 -5.96
N LYS A 60 -26.55 -4.80 -5.49
CA LYS A 60 -26.00 -3.44 -5.36
C LYS A 60 -24.84 -3.42 -4.36
N VAL A 61 -24.99 -4.08 -3.22
CA VAL A 61 -23.94 -4.16 -2.20
C VAL A 61 -22.75 -4.96 -2.71
N ALA A 62 -22.97 -6.11 -3.37
CA ALA A 62 -21.91 -6.91 -3.97
C ALA A 62 -21.10 -6.10 -5.00
N ARG A 63 -21.77 -5.27 -5.82
CA ARG A 63 -21.10 -4.38 -6.79
C ARG A 63 -20.25 -3.32 -6.10
N GLN A 64 -20.75 -2.71 -5.03
CA GLN A 64 -20.00 -1.72 -4.23
C GLN A 64 -18.76 -2.34 -3.58
N VAL A 65 -18.91 -3.53 -2.99
CA VAL A 65 -17.80 -4.30 -2.41
C VAL A 65 -16.77 -4.61 -3.49
N SER A 66 -17.19 -5.10 -4.66
CA SER A 66 -16.30 -5.41 -5.79
C SER A 66 -15.50 -4.18 -6.27
N CYS A 67 -16.14 -3.01 -6.39
CA CYS A 67 -15.46 -1.75 -6.72
C CYS A 67 -14.48 -1.33 -5.62
N CYS A 68 -14.86 -1.47 -4.36
CA CYS A 68 -14.02 -1.13 -3.22
C CYS A 68 -12.76 -2.01 -3.18
N LEU A 69 -12.91 -3.33 -3.32
CA LEU A 69 -11.80 -4.29 -3.38
C LEU A 69 -10.84 -3.99 -4.53
N HIS A 70 -11.37 -3.65 -5.70
CA HIS A 70 -10.53 -3.28 -6.85
C HIS A 70 -9.72 -2.01 -6.59
N LEU A 71 -10.36 -0.97 -6.03
CA LEU A 71 -9.68 0.27 -5.64
C LEU A 71 -8.61 0.01 -4.56
N MET A 72 -8.90 -0.84 -3.58
CA MET A 72 -7.95 -1.23 -2.53
C MET A 72 -6.73 -1.94 -3.11
N SER A 73 -6.94 -2.93 -3.98
CA SER A 73 -5.83 -3.62 -4.67
C SER A 73 -4.95 -2.63 -5.44
N LEU A 74 -5.57 -1.77 -6.24
CA LEU A 74 -4.83 -0.82 -7.06
C LEU A 74 -4.02 0.18 -6.21
N CYS A 75 -4.59 0.63 -5.09
CA CYS A 75 -3.88 1.47 -4.13
C CYS A 75 -2.68 0.75 -3.52
N LEU A 76 -2.80 -0.53 -3.18
CA LEU A 76 -1.69 -1.33 -2.66
C LEU A 76 -0.62 -1.58 -3.72
N ASP A 77 -0.98 -1.80 -4.97
CA ASP A 77 -0.01 -2.10 -6.04
C ASP A 77 0.73 -0.83 -6.52
N LEU A 78 0.08 0.33 -6.49
CA LEU A 78 0.62 1.57 -7.07
C LEU A 78 1.16 2.58 -6.05
N ILE A 79 0.53 2.67 -4.88
CA ILE A 79 0.87 3.62 -3.80
C ILE A 79 0.79 2.93 -2.42
N PRO A 80 1.49 1.80 -2.20
CA PRO A 80 1.35 1.00 -0.99
C PRO A 80 1.60 1.81 0.28
N ARG A 81 2.62 2.68 0.28
CA ARG A 81 3.04 3.47 1.44
C ARG A 81 1.98 4.46 1.89
N ASP A 82 1.38 5.19 0.96
CA ASP A 82 0.37 6.20 1.28
C ASP A 82 -1.00 5.57 1.60
N SER A 83 -1.31 4.43 0.99
CA SER A 83 -2.63 3.82 1.08
C SER A 83 -2.80 2.81 2.22
N ALA A 84 -1.72 2.17 2.72
CA ALA A 84 -1.78 1.05 3.66
C ALA A 84 -2.71 1.27 4.85
N THR A 85 -2.64 2.42 5.52
CA THR A 85 -3.49 2.72 6.68
C THR A 85 -4.97 2.85 6.31
N LYS A 86 -5.27 3.53 5.19
CA LYS A 86 -6.65 3.72 4.70
C LYS A 86 -7.25 2.41 4.21
N VAL A 87 -6.45 1.61 3.51
CA VAL A 87 -6.84 0.27 3.05
C VAL A 87 -7.09 -0.64 4.24
N SER A 88 -6.21 -0.65 5.26
CA SER A 88 -6.41 -1.44 6.48
C SER A 88 -7.74 -1.14 7.18
N MET A 89 -8.11 0.14 7.29
CA MET A 89 -9.40 0.57 7.84
C MET A 89 -10.57 0.05 6.99
N LEU A 90 -10.49 0.17 5.67
CA LEU A 90 -11.54 -0.30 4.76
C LEU A 90 -11.71 -1.82 4.81
N THR A 91 -10.62 -2.57 4.93
CA THR A 91 -10.64 -4.03 5.04
C THR A 91 -11.51 -4.51 6.20
N VAL A 92 -11.46 -3.84 7.36
CA VAL A 92 -12.30 -4.17 8.51
C VAL A 92 -13.79 -4.01 8.18
N GLY A 93 -14.15 -2.89 7.56
CA GLY A 93 -15.54 -2.60 7.18
C GLY A 93 -16.07 -3.57 6.11
N VAL A 94 -15.27 -3.84 5.08
CA VAL A 94 -15.63 -4.77 4.00
C VAL A 94 -15.77 -6.19 4.53
N LYS A 95 -14.83 -6.66 5.36
CA LYS A 95 -14.89 -8.00 5.95
C LYS A 95 -16.15 -8.18 6.80
N ASN A 96 -16.43 -7.23 7.70
CA ASN A 96 -17.63 -7.28 8.53
C ASN A 96 -18.91 -7.33 7.69
N LEU A 97 -18.96 -6.57 6.59
CA LEU A 97 -20.10 -6.56 5.68
C LEU A 97 -20.29 -7.91 4.96
N VAL A 98 -19.19 -8.49 4.44
CA VAL A 98 -19.21 -9.80 3.76
C VAL A 98 -19.66 -10.90 4.72
N ASP A 99 -19.17 -10.89 5.96
CA ASP A 99 -19.52 -11.85 7.01
C ASP A 99 -21.00 -11.70 7.46
N THR A 100 -21.50 -10.47 7.58
CA THR A 100 -22.86 -10.19 8.09
C THR A 100 -23.96 -10.47 7.06
N LEU A 101 -23.74 -10.14 5.79
CA LEU A 101 -24.76 -10.24 4.74
C LEU A 101 -24.67 -11.54 3.93
N ALA A 102 -23.83 -12.49 4.32
CA ALA A 102 -23.55 -13.73 3.58
C ALA A 102 -23.23 -13.52 2.08
N ILE A 103 -22.72 -12.33 1.71
CA ILE A 103 -22.28 -11.99 0.34
C ILE A 103 -21.11 -12.87 -0.10
N GLY A 104 -20.50 -13.61 0.83
CA GLY A 104 -19.49 -14.63 0.56
C GLY A 104 -19.94 -15.77 -0.37
N ASP A 105 -21.25 -15.95 -0.61
CA ASP A 105 -21.76 -16.92 -1.60
C ASP A 105 -21.34 -16.56 -3.04
N PHE A 106 -20.97 -15.31 -3.30
CA PHE A 106 -20.26 -14.92 -4.51
C PHE A 106 -18.78 -15.30 -4.37
N LYS A 107 -18.43 -16.52 -4.80
CA LYS A 107 -17.08 -17.11 -4.69
C LYS A 107 -15.93 -16.13 -5.05
N ASP A 108 -16.10 -15.34 -6.12
CA ASP A 108 -15.11 -14.35 -6.56
C ASP A 108 -14.82 -13.25 -5.52
N ILE A 109 -15.84 -12.80 -4.78
CA ILE A 109 -15.69 -11.68 -3.84
C ILE A 109 -14.88 -12.11 -2.61
N LYS A 110 -15.12 -13.32 -2.11
CA LYS A 110 -14.41 -13.85 -0.94
C LYS A 110 -12.93 -14.05 -1.25
N ASP A 111 -12.61 -14.68 -2.37
CA ASP A 111 -11.22 -14.92 -2.80
C ASP A 111 -10.46 -13.60 -3.00
N ARG A 112 -11.11 -12.60 -3.61
CA ARG A 112 -10.53 -11.26 -3.80
C ARG A 112 -10.33 -10.50 -2.49
N LEU A 113 -11.24 -10.66 -1.52
CA LEU A 113 -11.10 -10.06 -0.20
C LEU A 113 -9.90 -10.65 0.54
N GLU A 114 -9.74 -11.97 0.55
CA GLU A 114 -8.60 -12.64 1.18
C GLU A 114 -7.27 -12.22 0.54
N GLU A 115 -7.20 -12.11 -0.79
CA GLU A 115 -5.98 -11.64 -1.46
C GLU A 115 -5.65 -10.18 -1.08
N VAL A 116 -6.66 -9.30 -0.99
CA VAL A 116 -6.45 -7.91 -0.55
C VAL A 116 -5.99 -7.86 0.92
N ILE A 117 -6.53 -8.71 1.79
CA ILE A 117 -6.08 -8.83 3.19
C ILE A 117 -4.61 -9.25 3.24
N ARG A 118 -4.26 -10.32 2.52
CA ARG A 118 -2.90 -10.87 2.44
C ARG A 118 -1.90 -9.82 1.96
N ARG A 119 -2.18 -9.16 0.83
CA ARG A 119 -1.32 -8.09 0.29
C ARG A 119 -1.19 -6.92 1.26
N LYS A 120 -2.30 -6.53 1.91
CA LYS A 120 -2.27 -5.46 2.92
C LYS A 120 -1.34 -5.82 4.08
N ASP A 121 -1.40 -7.05 4.58
CA ASP A 121 -0.55 -7.49 5.70
C ASP A 121 0.93 -7.55 5.31
N GLU A 122 1.23 -8.02 4.10
CA GLU A 122 2.58 -8.00 3.52
C GLU A 122 3.13 -6.56 3.43
N VAL A 123 2.34 -5.64 2.88
CA VAL A 123 2.71 -4.22 2.75
C VAL A 123 2.93 -3.57 4.12
N VAL A 124 2.03 -3.79 5.08
CA VAL A 124 2.17 -3.23 6.44
C VAL A 124 3.39 -3.81 7.15
N SER A 125 3.64 -5.12 7.03
CA SER A 125 4.82 -5.78 7.61
C SER A 125 6.11 -5.18 7.06
N ASN A 126 6.23 -5.06 5.72
CA ASN A 126 7.41 -4.47 5.07
C ASN A 126 7.71 -3.06 5.59
N PHE A 127 6.69 -2.22 5.77
CA PHE A 127 6.89 -0.87 6.31
C PHE A 127 7.21 -0.83 7.81
N THR A 128 6.74 -1.79 8.60
CA THR A 128 7.13 -1.89 10.00
C THR A 128 8.59 -2.29 10.15
N GLU A 129 9.08 -3.21 9.32
CA GLU A 129 10.49 -3.61 9.28
C GLU A 129 11.37 -2.46 8.80
N ASP A 130 10.99 -1.74 7.73
CA ASP A 130 11.68 -0.53 7.27
C ASP A 130 11.77 0.55 8.36
N ARG A 131 10.72 0.71 9.18
CA ARG A 131 10.70 1.68 10.29
C ARG A 131 11.59 1.27 11.45
N LYS A 132 11.69 -0.03 11.76
CA LYS A 132 12.56 -0.55 12.81
C LYS A 132 14.02 -0.38 12.42
N GLU A 133 14.35 -0.67 11.17
CA GLU A 133 15.70 -0.49 10.65
C GLU A 133 16.06 0.97 10.41
N GLY A 134 15.14 1.81 9.90
CA GLY A 134 15.37 3.24 9.70
C GLY A 134 15.62 4.05 10.98
N ARG A 135 15.43 3.44 12.16
CA ARG A 135 15.97 3.93 13.43
C ARG A 135 17.44 3.52 13.58
N TYR A 136 18.27 3.80 12.56
CA TYR A 136 19.71 3.67 12.70
C TYR A 136 20.18 4.67 13.75
N SER A 137 20.84 4.15 14.78
CA SER A 137 21.56 4.94 15.79
C SER A 137 22.43 5.99 15.08
N PRO A 138 22.65 7.18 15.68
CA PRO A 138 23.59 8.17 15.14
C PRO A 138 24.95 7.57 14.77
N ASN A 139 25.35 6.50 15.45
CA ASN A 139 26.49 5.65 15.13
C ASN A 139 25.98 4.32 14.54
N ASP A 140 25.97 4.19 13.21
CA ASP A 140 25.70 2.92 12.54
C ASP A 140 26.98 2.08 12.55
N ASP A 141 27.28 1.46 13.70
CA ASP A 141 28.51 0.68 13.93
C ASP A 141 28.49 -0.69 13.25
N ARG A 142 27.54 -0.94 12.33
CA ARG A 142 27.48 -2.21 11.59
C ARG A 142 28.66 -2.31 10.63
N LEU A 143 29.41 -3.40 10.78
CA LEU A 143 30.43 -3.77 9.80
C LEU A 143 29.75 -4.13 8.47
N PRO A 144 30.28 -3.64 7.34
CA PRO A 144 29.74 -4.00 6.04
C PRO A 144 29.93 -5.50 5.79
N PRO A 145 28.96 -6.18 5.15
CA PRO A 145 29.02 -7.62 4.92
C PRO A 145 30.11 -8.00 3.91
N ASP A 146 30.49 -7.06 3.05
CA ASP A 146 31.43 -7.21 1.94
C ASP A 146 32.26 -5.93 1.75
N ASN A 147 33.31 -6.01 0.93
CA ASN A 147 34.11 -4.83 0.60
C ASN A 147 33.42 -4.04 -0.53
N PHE A 148 33.26 -2.73 -0.40
CA PHE A 148 32.64 -1.92 -1.46
C PHE A 148 33.35 -2.04 -2.82
N ARG A 149 34.65 -2.36 -2.83
CA ARG A 149 35.44 -2.55 -4.06
C ARG A 149 35.03 -3.79 -4.86
N SER A 150 34.33 -4.75 -4.25
CA SER A 150 33.78 -5.92 -4.95
C SER A 150 32.36 -5.71 -5.48
N ILE A 151 31.70 -4.59 -5.13
CA ILE A 151 30.36 -4.28 -5.60
C ILE A 151 30.45 -3.75 -7.04
N SER A 152 29.58 -4.24 -7.92
CA SER A 152 29.52 -3.77 -9.31
C SER A 152 29.10 -2.30 -9.36
N VAL A 153 29.85 -1.50 -10.12
CA VAL A 153 29.49 -0.10 -10.41
C VAL A 153 28.21 -0.01 -11.25
N PHE A 154 27.98 -1.00 -12.12
CA PHE A 154 26.77 -1.08 -12.91
C PHE A 154 25.73 -1.92 -12.19
N PRO A 155 24.46 -1.46 -12.14
CA PRO A 155 23.38 -2.27 -11.59
C PRO A 155 23.29 -3.62 -12.29
N THR A 156 23.18 -4.66 -11.49
CA THR A 156 22.86 -6.00 -11.93
C THR A 156 21.35 -6.17 -12.01
N PRO A 157 20.85 -7.15 -12.78
CA PRO A 157 19.42 -7.48 -12.78
C PRO A 157 18.86 -7.82 -11.39
N GLU A 158 19.69 -8.34 -10.49
CA GLU A 158 19.34 -8.69 -9.12
C GLU A 158 19.10 -7.44 -8.25
N ASP A 159 19.85 -6.36 -8.51
CA ASP A 159 19.66 -5.07 -7.85
C ASP A 159 18.31 -4.44 -8.20
N ILE A 160 17.84 -4.64 -9.44
CA ILE A 160 16.55 -4.13 -9.91
C ILE A 160 15.40 -4.98 -9.39
N ARG A 161 15.57 -6.30 -9.34
CA ARG A 161 14.54 -7.24 -8.92
C ARG A 161 14.29 -7.23 -7.40
N MET A 162 15.19 -6.62 -6.62
CA MET A 162 15.13 -6.56 -5.15
C MET A 162 14.89 -7.96 -4.54
N THR A 163 15.51 -9.00 -5.09
CA THR A 163 15.39 -10.38 -4.59
C THR A 163 15.94 -10.53 -3.17
N SER A 164 16.82 -9.61 -2.76
CA SER A 164 17.35 -9.48 -1.41
C SER A 164 17.39 -8.01 -1.01
N LYS A 165 17.22 -7.74 0.28
CA LYS A 165 17.32 -6.38 0.83
C LYS A 165 18.77 -5.89 0.77
N PRO A 166 19.07 -4.74 0.16
CA PRO A 166 20.44 -4.23 0.09
C PRO A 166 20.92 -3.76 1.46
N PHE A 167 22.22 -3.91 1.73
CA PHE A 167 22.86 -3.32 2.90
C PHE A 167 23.12 -1.83 2.65
N LEU A 168 22.33 -0.97 3.30
CA LEU A 168 22.46 0.50 3.23
C LEU A 168 23.12 1.04 4.49
N ARG A 169 23.98 2.05 4.30
CA ARG A 169 24.59 2.85 5.38
C ARG A 169 23.97 4.23 5.47
N LYS A 170 23.84 4.76 6.68
CA LYS A 170 23.35 6.13 6.86
C LYS A 170 24.37 7.15 6.35
N ASN A 171 23.91 8.13 5.57
CA ASN A 171 24.75 9.27 5.20
C ASN A 171 25.10 10.10 6.45
N ARG A 172 26.39 10.24 6.76
CA ARG A 172 26.86 11.04 7.91
C ARG A 172 26.84 12.52 7.51
N VAL A 173 25.96 13.29 8.15
CA VAL A 173 25.83 14.75 7.96
C VAL A 173 26.10 15.43 9.30
N GLY A 174 27.11 16.32 9.34
CA GLY A 174 27.47 17.07 10.55
C GLY A 174 28.51 16.40 11.46
N SER A 175 29.08 15.26 11.05
CA SER A 175 30.25 14.63 11.69
C SER A 175 31.24 14.15 10.63
N PRO A 176 32.55 14.09 10.95
CA PRO A 176 33.55 13.52 10.05
C PRO A 176 33.39 12.01 9.91
N TYR A 177 33.93 11.48 8.83
CA TYR A 177 34.10 10.03 8.63
C TYR A 177 35.37 9.56 9.34
N ASP A 178 35.39 8.30 9.77
CA ASP A 178 36.50 7.74 10.56
C ASP A 178 37.76 7.53 9.69
N SER A 179 37.57 7.29 8.38
CA SER A 179 38.66 7.16 7.41
C SER A 179 38.16 7.42 5.98
N VAL A 180 39.09 7.50 5.03
CA VAL A 180 38.77 7.58 3.59
C VAL A 180 38.02 6.34 3.11
N ASP A 181 38.42 5.15 3.56
CA ASP A 181 37.72 3.91 3.19
C ASP A 181 36.29 3.88 3.75
N ASP A 182 36.06 4.40 4.97
CA ASP A 182 34.71 4.52 5.54
C ASP A 182 33.83 5.51 4.75
N TYR A 183 34.41 6.65 4.34
CA TYR A 183 33.73 7.59 3.46
C TYR A 183 33.33 6.95 2.12
N LEU A 184 34.27 6.27 1.46
CA LEU A 184 34.02 5.66 0.16
C LEU A 184 33.01 4.52 0.24
N ASP A 185 33.07 3.66 1.26
CA ASP A 185 32.10 2.59 1.47
C ASP A 185 30.68 3.13 1.70
N VAL A 186 30.51 4.17 2.54
CA VAL A 186 29.21 4.81 2.77
C VAL A 186 28.66 5.41 1.48
N GLN A 187 29.46 6.19 0.75
CA GLN A 187 28.99 6.87 -0.46
C GLN A 187 28.68 5.86 -1.59
N PHE A 188 29.49 4.82 -1.76
CA PHE A 188 29.30 3.84 -2.84
C PHE A 188 28.00 3.05 -2.67
N ARG A 189 27.62 2.73 -1.43
CA ARG A 189 26.37 1.99 -1.14
C ARG A 189 25.10 2.84 -1.18
N LEU A 190 25.26 4.16 -1.24
CA LEU A 190 24.15 5.12 -1.30
C LEU A 190 23.84 5.59 -2.74
N LEU A 191 24.69 5.24 -3.71
CA LEU A 191 24.47 5.45 -5.14
C LEU A 191 23.51 4.41 -5.71
#